data_AF-A0A059WR95-F1
#
_entry.id   AF-A0A059WR95-F1
#
_cell.length_a   1.000
_cell.length_b   1.000
_cell.length_c   1.000
_cell.angle_alpha   90.00
_cell.angle_beta   90.00
_cell.angle_gamma   90.00
#
_symmetry.space_group_name_H-M   'P 1'
#
loop_
_entity.id
_entity.type
_entity.pdbx_description
1 polymer ?
#
loop_
_entity_poly.entity_id
_entity_poly.type
_entity_poly.pdbx_seq_one_letter_code
_entity_poly.pdbx_strand_id
1 'polypeptide(L)'
;MNLELAGIQITPAVVAPLDPNFLPAALFNKKYRELAARMGETPLNLALQRGDGSHSRYDTFVISPAKGHLDATQIYVERIVKFLLWQRGGWKLHVGGPAEIGNHIKSVYSANGARRFDV
;
A
#
# COMPACT_ATOMS: atom_id res chain seq x y z
N MET A 1 -16.18 10.65 -15.70
CA MET A 1 -15.23 9.59 -16.12
C MET A 1 -15.03 8.66 -14.94
N ASN A 2 -15.14 7.34 -15.15
CA ASN A 2 -14.87 6.35 -14.12
C ASN A 2 -13.49 5.76 -14.37
N LEU A 3 -12.64 5.79 -13.35
CA LEU A 3 -11.32 5.19 -13.35
C LEU A 3 -11.40 3.88 -12.58
N GLU A 4 -10.60 2.90 -12.97
CA GLU A 4 -10.48 1.63 -12.29
C GLU A 4 -9.02 1.32 -11.99
N LEU A 5 -8.75 0.84 -10.78
CA LEU A 5 -7.46 0.27 -10.43
C LEU A 5 -7.67 -0.97 -9.57
N ALA A 6 -7.15 -2.11 -10.03
CA ALA A 6 -7.22 -3.40 -9.35
C ALA A 6 -8.64 -3.78 -8.87
N GLY A 7 -9.64 -3.59 -9.75
CA GLY A 7 -11.04 -3.89 -9.46
C GLY A 7 -11.76 -2.88 -8.58
N ILE A 8 -11.15 -1.73 -8.25
CA ILE A 8 -11.78 -0.65 -7.48
C ILE A 8 -12.14 0.50 -8.41
N GLN A 9 -13.43 0.78 -8.52
CA GLN A 9 -13.99 1.89 -9.30
C GLN A 9 -13.91 3.20 -8.50
N ILE A 10 -13.38 4.24 -9.14
CA ILE A 10 -13.18 5.57 -8.56
C ILE A 10 -13.65 6.64 -9.54
N THR A 11 -14.51 7.54 -9.07
CA THR A 11 -14.98 8.69 -9.84
C THR A 11 -14.45 9.96 -9.18
N PRO A 12 -13.44 10.63 -9.75
CA PRO A 12 -12.98 11.93 -9.27
C PRO A 12 -14.09 12.98 -9.42
N ALA A 13 -14.27 13.83 -8.40
CA ALA A 13 -15.21 14.96 -8.48
C ALA A 13 -14.73 16.04 -9.47
N VAL A 14 -13.41 16.16 -9.61
CA VAL A 14 -12.74 17.03 -10.58
C VAL A 14 -11.83 16.14 -11.42
N VAL A 15 -12.04 16.14 -12.74
CA VAL A 15 -11.19 15.42 -13.70
C VAL A 15 -9.97 16.29 -14.01
N ALA A 16 -8.78 15.70 -14.06
CA ALA A 16 -7.58 16.43 -14.44
C ALA A 16 -7.66 16.76 -15.95
N PRO A 17 -7.64 18.05 -16.33
CA PRO A 17 -7.90 18.45 -17.72
C PRO A 17 -6.76 18.05 -18.68
N LEU A 18 -5.54 17.86 -18.16
CA LEU A 18 -4.36 17.51 -18.95
C LEU A 18 -4.08 16.00 -18.99
N ASP A 19 -4.61 15.24 -18.04
CA ASP A 19 -4.52 13.78 -18.02
C ASP A 19 -5.84 13.20 -17.46
N PRO A 20 -6.84 12.99 -18.32
CA PRO A 20 -8.13 12.47 -17.88
C PRO A 20 -8.04 11.09 -17.18
N ASN A 21 -6.97 10.33 -17.44
CA ASN A 21 -6.73 9.01 -16.83
C ASN A 21 -5.99 9.09 -15.49
N PHE A 22 -5.55 10.28 -15.07
CA PHE A 22 -4.86 10.46 -13.79
C PHE A 22 -5.76 10.05 -12.63
N LEU A 23 -5.31 9.05 -11.86
CA LEU A 23 -5.97 8.61 -10.64
C LEU A 23 -5.24 9.13 -9.41
N PRO A 24 -5.82 10.08 -8.64
CA PRO A 24 -5.22 10.51 -7.39
C PRO A 24 -5.11 9.35 -6.38
N ALA A 25 -3.90 9.08 -5.90
CA ALA A 25 -3.66 8.02 -4.90
C ALA A 25 -4.51 8.18 -3.64
N ALA A 26 -4.79 9.42 -3.22
CA ALA A 26 -5.66 9.70 -2.08
C ALA A 26 -7.10 9.17 -2.29
N LEU A 27 -7.64 9.23 -3.52
CA LEU A 27 -8.97 8.70 -3.82
C LEU A 27 -8.97 7.17 -3.83
N PHE A 28 -7.94 6.54 -4.40
CA PHE A 28 -7.76 5.09 -4.31
C PHE A 28 -7.68 4.63 -2.85
N ASN A 29 -6.83 5.25 -2.03
CA ASN A 29 -6.68 4.91 -0.61
C ASN A 29 -7.99 5.09 0.17
N LYS A 30 -8.79 6.10 -0.16
CA LYS A 30 -10.12 6.28 0.43
C LYS A 30 -11.05 5.12 0.05
N LYS A 31 -11.18 4.80 -1.24
CA LYS A 31 -12.05 3.71 -1.71
C LYS A 31 -11.62 2.33 -1.25
N TYR A 32 -10.31 2.07 -1.20
CA TYR A 32 -9.76 0.84 -0.65
C TYR A 32 -10.16 0.66 0.82
N ARG A 33 -9.99 1.69 1.66
CA ARG A 33 -10.37 1.61 3.09
C ARG A 33 -11.88 1.47 3.29
N GLU A 34 -12.69 2.16 2.49
CA GLU A 34 -14.16 1.95 2.47
C GLU A 34 -14.52 0.49 2.13
N LEU A 35 -13.81 -0.12 1.18
CA LEU A 35 -14.01 -1.53 0.82
C LEU A 35 -13.55 -2.48 1.94
N ALA A 36 -12.39 -2.22 2.53
CA ALA A 36 -11.84 -3.00 3.64
C ALA A 36 -12.82 -3.06 4.83
N ALA A 37 -13.35 -1.90 5.24
CA ALA A 37 -14.31 -1.82 6.34
C ALA A 37 -15.59 -2.64 6.08
N ARG A 38 -16.01 -2.79 4.82
CA ARG A 38 -17.20 -3.60 4.45
C ARG A 38 -16.92 -5.09 4.32
N MET A 39 -15.73 -5.47 3.86
CA MET A 39 -15.39 -6.86 3.52
C MET A 39 -14.81 -7.66 4.69
N GLY A 40 -14.38 -6.97 5.74
CA GLY A 40 -13.65 -7.54 6.86
C GLY A 40 -12.18 -7.14 6.77
N GLU A 41 -11.80 -6.25 7.68
CA GLU A 41 -10.46 -5.71 7.75
C GLU A 41 -9.59 -6.53 8.72
N THR A 42 -8.30 -6.62 8.43
CA THR A 42 -7.31 -7.20 9.33
C THR A 42 -6.20 -6.18 9.61
N PRO A 43 -5.68 -6.10 10.84
CA PRO A 43 -4.61 -5.17 11.17
C PRO A 43 -3.34 -5.44 10.34
N LEU A 44 -2.70 -4.37 9.89
CA LEU A 44 -1.37 -4.38 9.30
C LEU A 44 -0.51 -3.33 10.02
N ASN A 45 0.63 -3.79 10.53
CA ASN A 45 1.66 -2.96 11.11
C ASN A 45 2.88 -2.90 10.21
N LEU A 46 3.37 -1.70 9.94
CA LEU A 46 4.62 -1.47 9.22
C LEU A 46 5.58 -0.72 10.14
N ALA A 47 6.74 -1.32 10.42
CA ALA A 47 7.75 -0.69 11.26
C ALA A 47 9.09 -0.57 10.53
N LEU A 48 9.60 0.65 10.43
CA LEU A 48 10.92 0.95 9.88
C LEU A 48 11.94 1.05 11.01
N GLN A 49 12.97 0.22 10.96
CA GLN A 49 14.10 0.24 11.88
C GLN A 49 15.22 1.13 11.34
N ARG A 50 15.79 1.96 12.23
CA ARG A 50 16.91 2.86 11.92
C ARG A 50 18.22 2.37 12.53
N GLY A 51 19.32 3.04 12.18
CA GLY A 51 20.68 2.66 12.61
C GLY A 51 20.91 2.76 14.13
N ASP A 52 20.15 3.62 14.82
CA ASP A 52 20.19 3.78 16.27
C ASP A 52 19.31 2.76 17.01
N GLY A 53 18.68 1.82 16.29
CA GLY A 53 17.75 0.85 16.85
C GLY A 53 16.32 1.37 17.06
N SER A 54 16.05 2.65 16.83
CA SER A 54 14.70 3.21 16.91
C SER A 54 13.79 2.64 15.81
N HIS A 55 12.49 2.57 16.11
CA HIS A 55 11.47 2.10 15.19
C HIS A 55 10.43 3.18 14.93
N SER A 56 10.12 3.44 13.65
CA SER A 56 8.93 4.21 13.27
C SER A 56 7.81 3.27 12.87
N ARG A 57 6.70 3.33 13.60
CA ARG A 57 5.52 2.49 13.39
C ARG A 57 4.45 3.20 12.55
N TYR A 58 3.77 2.45 11.69
CA TYR A 58 2.56 2.86 10.99
C TYR A 58 1.54 1.74 11.07
N ASP A 59 0.40 2.05 11.68
CA ASP A 59 -0.73 1.12 11.81
C ASP A 59 -1.79 1.43 10.77
N THR A 60 -2.28 0.39 10.10
CA THR A 60 -3.38 0.47 9.16
C THR A 60 -4.18 -0.83 9.15
N PHE A 61 -5.20 -0.88 8.32
CA PHE A 61 -5.97 -2.09 8.07
C PHE A 61 -5.96 -2.41 6.57
N VAL A 62 -6.07 -3.69 6.27
CA VAL A 62 -6.13 -4.23 4.91
C VAL A 62 -7.29 -5.20 4.78
N ILE A 63 -7.76 -5.39 3.56
CA ILE A 63 -8.71 -6.47 3.27
C ILE A 63 -8.02 -7.80 3.60
N SER A 64 -8.69 -8.65 4.37
CA SER A 64 -8.17 -9.99 4.68
C SER A 64 -7.87 -10.76 3.38
N PRO A 65 -6.69 -11.39 3.20
CA PRO A 65 -6.36 -12.16 1.99
C PRO A 65 -7.41 -13.19 1.61
N ALA A 66 -8.07 -13.80 2.60
CA ALA A 66 -9.14 -14.78 2.40
C ALA A 66 -10.42 -14.20 1.76
N LYS A 67 -10.55 -12.86 1.72
CA LYS A 67 -11.68 -12.13 1.14
C LYS A 67 -11.40 -11.61 -0.28
N GLY A 68 -10.21 -11.87 -0.84
CA GLY A 68 -9.82 -11.47 -2.19
C GLY A 68 -9.18 -10.07 -2.26
N HIS A 69 -9.22 -9.45 -3.45
CA HIS A 69 -8.63 -8.12 -3.72
C HIS A 69 -7.12 -8.01 -3.39
N LEU A 70 -6.37 -9.09 -3.63
CA LEU A 70 -4.93 -9.11 -3.37
C LEU A 70 -4.19 -8.04 -4.16
N ASP A 71 -4.48 -7.85 -5.44
CA ASP A 71 -3.82 -6.83 -6.27
C ASP A 71 -4.02 -5.41 -5.72
N ALA A 72 -5.24 -5.09 -5.29
CA ALA A 72 -5.54 -3.79 -4.69
C ALA A 72 -4.81 -3.60 -3.35
N THR A 73 -4.75 -4.66 -2.54
CA THR A 73 -4.03 -4.68 -1.27
C THR A 73 -2.53 -4.52 -1.47
N GLN A 74 -1.96 -5.21 -2.46
CA GLN A 74 -0.55 -5.12 -2.84
C GLN A 74 -0.20 -3.70 -3.25
N ILE A 75 -0.98 -3.07 -4.13
CA ILE A 75 -0.79 -1.67 -4.53
C ILE A 75 -0.90 -0.74 -3.32
N TYR A 76 -1.95 -0.88 -2.51
CA TYR A 76 -2.18 -0.05 -1.32
C TYR A 76 -0.99 -0.09 -0.36
N VAL A 77 -0.55 -1.30 0.01
CA VAL A 77 0.55 -1.49 0.97
C VAL A 77 1.89 -1.07 0.37
N GLU A 78 2.19 -1.43 -0.87
CA GLU A 78 3.47 -1.09 -1.51
C GLU A 78 3.66 0.42 -1.64
N ARG A 79 2.60 1.18 -1.97
CA ARG A 79 2.64 2.65 -2.00
C ARG A 79 2.87 3.24 -0.61
N ILE A 80 2.24 2.69 0.44
CA ILE A 80 2.50 3.11 1.82
C ILE A 80 3.95 2.83 2.20
N VAL A 81 4.47 1.63 1.92
CA VAL A 81 5.86 1.26 2.21
C VAL A 81 6.82 2.25 1.53
N LYS A 82 6.63 2.53 0.24
CA LYS A 82 7.48 3.49 -0.48
C LYS A 82 7.42 4.87 0.19
N PHE A 83 6.20 5.34 0.49
CA PHE A 83 6.01 6.63 1.14
C PHE A 83 6.72 6.71 2.50
N LEU A 84 6.60 5.66 3.32
CA LEU A 84 7.24 5.60 4.64
C LEU A 84 8.76 5.55 4.54
N LEU A 85 9.32 4.76 3.62
CA LEU A 85 10.77 4.68 3.38
C LEU A 85 11.33 6.07 3.05
N TRP A 86 10.66 6.78 2.13
CA TRP A 86 11.12 8.08 1.65
C TRP A 86 10.86 9.22 2.66
N GLN A 87 9.74 9.16 3.39
CA GLN A 87 9.39 10.18 4.38
C GLN A 87 10.20 10.03 5.69
N ARG A 88 10.44 8.79 6.13
CA ARG A 88 10.89 8.50 7.50
C ARG A 88 12.29 7.91 7.59
N GLY A 89 12.81 7.36 6.50
CA GLY A 89 14.06 6.61 6.45
C GLY A 89 14.02 5.30 7.24
N GLY A 90 14.99 4.43 7.00
CA GLY A 90 15.15 3.14 7.66
C GLY A 90 15.90 2.16 6.76
N TRP A 91 16.47 1.11 7.35
CA TRP A 91 17.22 0.08 6.60
C TRP A 91 16.54 -1.29 6.66
N LYS A 92 15.62 -1.49 7.60
CA LYS A 92 14.83 -2.72 7.70
C LYS A 92 13.35 -2.39 7.90
N LEU A 93 12.51 -3.01 7.08
CA LEU A 93 11.07 -2.99 7.23
C LEU A 93 10.61 -4.29 7.90
N HIS A 94 9.83 -4.14 8.96
CA HIS A 94 9.06 -5.21 9.57
C HIS A 94 7.60 -5.08 9.12
N VAL A 95 7.01 -6.18 8.68
CA VAL A 95 5.62 -6.26 8.23
C VAL A 95 4.86 -7.21 9.16
N GLY A 96 4.07 -6.64 10.07
CA GLY A 96 3.24 -7.39 11.02
C GLY A 96 1.81 -7.49 10.51
N GLY A 97 1.39 -8.69 10.12
CA GLY A 97 0.07 -8.93 9.52
C GLY A 97 0.09 -10.19 8.65
N PRO A 98 -0.82 -10.31 7.66
CA PRO A 98 -0.86 -11.47 6.79
C PRO A 98 0.44 -11.71 6.03
N ALA A 99 0.90 -12.97 6.00
CA ALA A 99 2.18 -13.35 5.43
C ALA A 99 2.25 -13.09 3.91
N GLU A 100 1.13 -13.20 3.20
CA GLU A 100 1.00 -12.92 1.77
C GLU A 100 1.44 -11.49 1.44
N ILE A 101 1.09 -10.53 2.30
CA ILE A 101 1.46 -9.12 2.13
C ILE A 101 2.95 -8.94 2.40
N GLY A 102 3.47 -9.50 3.50
CA GLY A 102 4.90 -9.45 3.82
C GLY A 102 5.77 -10.08 2.72
N ASN A 103 5.36 -11.23 2.20
CA ASN A 103 6.05 -11.93 1.11
C ASN A 103 6.03 -11.14 -0.19
N HIS A 104 4.89 -10.52 -0.53
CA HIS A 104 4.81 -9.64 -1.69
C HIS A 104 5.76 -8.45 -1.56
N ILE A 105 5.74 -7.74 -0.42
CA ILE A 105 6.63 -6.60 -0.18
C ILE A 105 8.10 -7.02 -0.24
N LYS A 106 8.45 -8.16 0.37
CA LYS A 106 9.81 -8.72 0.30
C LYS A 106 10.24 -9.03 -1.14
N SER A 107 9.34 -9.52 -1.98
CA SER A 107 9.62 -9.77 -3.41
C SER A 107 9.86 -8.46 -4.16
N VAL A 108 8.99 -7.47 -3.95
CA VAL A 108 9.04 -6.16 -4.61
C VAL A 108 10.30 -5.37 -4.21
N TYR A 109 10.66 -5.38 -2.93
CA TYR A 109 11.87 -4.75 -2.37
C TYR A 109 12.98 -5.78 -2.23
N SER A 110 13.47 -6.25 -3.37
CA SER A 110 14.63 -7.13 -3.47
C SER A 110 15.59 -6.65 -4.56
N ALA A 111 16.80 -7.20 -4.59
CA ALA A 111 17.81 -6.87 -5.61
C ALA A 111 17.29 -7.04 -7.06
N ASN A 112 16.34 -7.96 -7.26
CA ASN A 112 15.71 -8.25 -8.55
C ASN A 112 14.26 -7.75 -8.64
N GLY A 113 13.77 -7.05 -7.62
CA GLY A 113 12.38 -6.63 -7.51
C GLY A 113 12.07 -5.32 -8.25
N ALA A 114 10.78 -5.02 -8.38
CA ALA A 114 10.30 -3.79 -9.04
C ALA A 114 10.75 -2.50 -8.33
N ARG A 115 11.18 -2.60 -7.07
CA ARG A 115 11.71 -1.50 -6.25
C ARG A 115 13.18 -1.68 -5.91
N ARG A 116 13.98 -2.37 -6.74
CA ARG A 116 15.43 -2.58 -6.51
C ARG A 116 16.25 -1.31 -6.25
N PHE A 117 15.79 -0.15 -6.71
CA PHE A 117 16.43 1.15 -6.43
C PHE A 117 16.31 1.53 -4.95
N ASP A 118 15.24 1.10 -4.29
CA ASP A 118 14.92 1.40 -2.90
C ASP A 118 15.50 0.34 -1.93
N VAL A 119 16.42 -0.54 -2.38
CA VAL A 119 17.01 -1.66 -1.62
C VAL A 119 18.49 -1.42 -1.35
#